data_AF-Q81C76-F1
#
_entry.id   AF-Q81C76-F1
#
_cell.length_a   1.000
_cell.length_b   1.000
_cell.length_c   1.000
_cell.angle_alpha   90.00
_cell.angle_beta   90.00
_cell.angle_gamma   90.00
#
_symmetry.space_group_name_H-M   'P 1'
#
loop_
_entity.id
_entity.type
_entity.pdbx_description
1 polymer ?
#
loop_
_entity_poly.entity_id
_entity_poly.type
_entity_poly.pdbx_seq_one_letter_code
_entity_poly.pdbx_strand_id
1 'polypeptide(L)' 'MRGILYKKRGIGMFVAKGAKEVVLKKRQNTFMTEYLPKVWEEAKVLEISKDELMDMIQKITKEGKEG' A
#
# COMPACT_ATOMS: atom_id res chain seq x y z
N MET A 1 -15.11 -11.37 11.70
CA MET A 1 -13.70 -11.44 11.28
C MET A 1 -13.64 -11.89 9.83
N ARG A 2 -12.95 -11.12 8.97
CA ARG A 2 -12.99 -11.27 7.51
C ARG A 2 -12.34 -12.59 7.07
N GLY A 3 -13.01 -13.31 6.16
CA GLY A 3 -12.76 -14.70 5.78
C GLY A 3 -11.38 -14.97 5.18
N ILE A 4 -10.42 -15.35 6.03
CA ILE A 4 -9.06 -15.75 5.63
C ILE A 4 -8.77 -17.24 5.94
N LEU A 5 -9.68 -17.95 6.62
CA LEU A 5 -9.48 -19.36 6.99
C LEU A 5 -10.64 -20.22 6.49
N TYR A 6 -10.32 -21.25 5.68
CA TYR A 6 -11.21 -22.40 5.49
C TYR A 6 -10.60 -23.62 6.19
N LYS A 7 -11.35 -24.25 7.09
CA LYS A 7 -10.91 -25.40 7.89
C LYS A 7 -11.41 -26.69 7.23
N LYS A 8 -10.52 -27.58 6.78
CA LYS A 8 -10.88 -28.94 6.32
C LYS A 8 -10.51 -29.93 7.43
N ARG A 9 -11.49 -30.72 7.91
CA ARG A 9 -11.34 -31.62 9.07
C ARG A 9 -10.23 -32.64 8.77
N GLY A 10 -9.13 -32.59 9.53
CA GLY A 10 -8.01 -33.54 9.46
C GLY A 10 -6.74 -33.08 8.72
N ILE A 11 -6.66 -31.88 8.14
CA ILE A 11 -5.53 -31.51 7.23
C ILE A 11 -4.92 -30.11 7.52
N GLY A 12 -5.37 -29.38 8.54
CA GLY A 12 -4.80 -28.06 8.90
C GLY A 12 -5.47 -26.86 8.21
N MET A 13 -4.83 -25.69 8.28
CA MET A 13 -5.39 -24.38 7.89
C MET A 13 -4.85 -23.93 6.52
N PHE A 14 -5.72 -23.74 5.53
CA PHE A 14 -5.31 -23.34 4.18
C PHE A 14 -5.72 -21.88 3.91
N VAL A 15 -4.77 -21.07 3.42
CA VAL A 15 -4.99 -19.68 2.98
C VAL A 15 -5.91 -19.69 1.77
N ALA A 16 -7.06 -19.02 1.86
CA ALA A 16 -8.02 -18.95 0.76
C ALA A 16 -7.37 -18.29 -0.48
N LYS A 17 -7.59 -18.86 -1.67
CA LYS A 17 -7.20 -18.24 -2.95
C LYS A 17 -7.89 -16.86 -3.02
N GLY A 18 -7.12 -15.77 -3.07
CA GLY A 18 -7.62 -14.39 -2.97
C GLY A 18 -7.40 -13.70 -1.61
N ALA A 19 -6.95 -14.42 -0.56
CA ALA A 19 -6.60 -13.80 0.72
C ALA A 19 -5.46 -12.78 0.58
N LYS A 20 -4.50 -13.03 -0.31
CA LYS A 20 -3.42 -12.09 -0.64
C LYS A 20 -3.97 -10.77 -1.21
N GLU A 21 -4.94 -10.85 -2.11
CA GLU A 21 -5.56 -9.68 -2.74
C GLU A 21 -6.38 -8.87 -1.73
N VAL A 22 -7.12 -9.55 -0.85
CA VAL A 22 -7.87 -8.90 0.23
C VAL A 22 -6.94 -8.18 1.21
N VAL A 23 -5.82 -8.81 1.59
CA VAL A 23 -4.81 -8.18 2.46
C VAL A 23 -4.14 -7.00 1.75
N LEU A 24 -3.81 -7.15 0.47
CA LEU A 24 -3.20 -6.08 -0.32
C LEU A 24 -4.13 -4.87 -0.45
N LYS A 25 -5.39 -5.08 -0.82
CA LYS A 25 -6.41 -4.01 -0.88
C LYS A 25 -6.58 -3.32 0.47
N LYS A 26 -6.59 -4.08 1.57
CA LYS A 26 -6.68 -3.49 2.92
C LYS A 26 -5.48 -2.58 3.19
N ARG A 27 -4.26 -3.03 2.86
CA ARG A 27 -3.04 -2.23 3.03
C ARG A 27 -3.01 -1.00 2.14
N GLN A 28 -3.43 -1.12 0.87
CA GLN A 28 -3.56 0.02 -0.04
C GLN A 28 -4.56 1.05 0.49
N ASN A 29 -5.71 0.62 1.00
CA ASN A 29 -6.69 1.52 1.61
C ASN A 29 -6.09 2.25 2.81
N THR A 30 -5.45 1.54 3.75
CA THR A 30 -4.76 2.15 4.88
C THR A 30 -3.69 3.15 4.42
N PHE A 31 -2.89 2.82 3.40
CA PHE A 31 -1.91 3.73 2.84
C PHE A 31 -2.56 5.02 2.32
N MET A 32 -3.63 4.91 1.55
CA MET A 32 -4.37 6.05 1.01
C MET A 32 -5.06 6.91 2.08
N THR A 33 -5.59 6.30 3.14
CA THR A 33 -6.38 7.04 4.15
C THR A 33 -5.55 7.56 5.32
N GLU A 34 -4.42 6.93 5.64
CA GLU A 34 -3.65 7.26 6.85
C GLU A 34 -2.24 7.79 6.55
N TYR A 35 -1.60 7.35 5.47
CA TYR A 35 -0.21 7.71 5.18
C TYR A 35 -0.14 8.84 4.15
N LEU A 36 -0.84 8.70 3.02
CA LEU A 36 -0.80 9.70 1.95
C LEU A 36 -1.22 11.10 2.42
N PRO A 37 -2.23 11.28 3.31
CA PRO A 37 -2.55 12.60 3.84
C PRO A 37 -1.44 13.19 4.69
N LYS A 38 -0.71 12.38 5.48
CA LYS A 38 0.42 12.86 6.29
C LYS A 38 1.57 13.34 5.41
N VAL A 39 1.91 12.56 4.37
CA VAL A 39 2.91 12.95 3.37
C VAL A 39 2.52 14.26 2.69
N TRP A 40 1.24 14.42 2.33
CA TRP A 40 0.76 15.64 1.71
C TRP A 40 0.81 16.85 2.65
N GLU A 41 0.46 16.70 3.92
CA GLU A 41 0.57 17.79 4.90
C GLU A 41 2.03 18.18 5.15
N GLU A 42 2.96 17.23 5.22
CA GLU A 42 4.39 17.54 5.26
C GLU A 42 4.87 18.27 4.01
N ALA A 43 4.43 17.84 2.82
CA ALA A 43 4.74 18.51 1.57
C ALA A 43 4.27 19.97 1.58
N LYS A 44 3.05 20.23 2.06
CA LYS A 44 2.51 21.59 2.21
C LYS A 44 3.34 22.45 3.18
N VAL A 45 3.78 21.90 4.30
CA VAL A 45 4.64 22.62 5.27
C VAL A 45 5.97 23.03 4.63
N LEU A 46 6.46 22.20 3.70
CA LEU A 46 7.67 22.47 2.92
C LEU A 46 7.40 23.30 1.66
N GLU A 47 6.18 23.83 1.50
CA GLU A 47 5.75 24.59 0.32
C GLU A 47 5.89 23.81 -1.00
N ILE A 48 5.92 22.48 -0.94
CA ILE A 48 6.00 21.60 -2.10
C ILE A 48 4.61 21.54 -2.74
N SER A 49 4.53 21.96 -4.00
CA SER A 49 3.31 21.85 -4.79
C SER A 49 2.98 20.39 -5.12
N LYS A 50 1.73 20.14 -5.51
CA LYS A 50 1.30 18.80 -5.92
C LYS A 50 2.14 18.28 -7.10
N ASP A 51 2.44 19.14 -8.07
CA ASP A 51 3.19 18.75 -9.26
C ASP A 51 4.64 18.41 -8.92
N GLU A 52 5.28 19.20 -8.05
CA GLU A 52 6.63 18.89 -7.54
C GLU A 52 6.67 17.59 -6.74
N LEU A 53 5.68 17.33 -5.89
CA LEU A 53 5.58 16.05 -5.16
C LEU A 53 5.44 14.87 -6.13
N MET A 54 4.65 15.02 -7.19
CA MET A 54 4.51 13.99 -8.23
C MET A 54 5.82 13.78 -9.00
N ASP A 55 6.55 14.84 -9.30
CA ASP A 55 7.87 14.76 -9.94
C ASP A 55 8.91 14.08 -9.04
N MET A 56 8.90 14.35 -7.74
CA MET A 56 9.76 13.66 -6.76
C MET A 56 9.47 12.16 -6.72
N ILE A 57 8.19 11.76 -6.69
CA ILE A 57 7.80 10.35 -6.75
C ILE A 57 8.30 9.70 -8.04
N GLN A 58 8.16 10.37 -9.18
CA GLN A 58 8.64 9.87 -10.47
C GLN A 58 10.17 9.70 -10.49
N LYS A 59 10.93 10.64 -9.91
CA LYS A 59 12.41 10.55 -9.84
C LYS A 59 12.86 9.34 -9.01
N ILE A 60 12.28 9.13 -7.83
CA ILE A 60 12.61 7.98 -6.97
C ILE A 60 12.33 6.64 -7.67
N THR A 61 11.29 6.58 -8.52
CA THR A 61 10.97 5.35 -9.27
C THR A 61 11.90 5.08 -10.46
N LYS A 62 12.67 6.09 -10.93
CA LYS A 62 13.63 5.96 -12.03
C LYS A 62 15.03 5.55 -11.56
N GLU A 63 15.41 5.89 -10.32
CA GLU A 63 16.74 5.55 -9.76
C GLU A 63 16.93 4.06 -9.40
N GLY A 64 15.91 3.22 -9.57
CA GLY A 64 15.99 1.76 -9.40
C GLY A 64 16.34 0.97 -10.67
N LYS A 65 16.69 1.63 -11.79
CA LYS A 65 17.05 1.01 -13.07
C LYS A 65 18.38 1.53 -13.64
N GLU A 66 19.39 1.73 -12.81
CA GLU A 66 20.79 1.75 -13.25
C GLU A 66 21.60 0.94 -12.22
N GLY A 67 21.80 -0.34 -12.56
CA GLY A 67 22.51 -1.35 -11.77
C GLY A 67 22.42 -2.69 -12.47
#